data_AF-A0A383AQL4-F1
#
_entry.id   AF-A0A383AQL4-F1
#
_cell.length_a   1.000
_cell.length_b   1.000
_cell.length_c   1.000
_cell.angle_alpha   90.00
_cell.angle_beta   90.00
_cell.angle_gamma   90.00
#
_symmetry.space_group_name_H-M   'P 1'
#
loop_
_entity.id
_entity.type
_entity.pdbx_description
1 polymer ?
#
loop_
_entity_poly.entity_id
_entity_poly.type
_entity_poly.pdbx_seq_one_letter_code
_entity_poly.pdbx_strand_id
1 'polypeptide(L)' 'MKTITNFLLVLALLMLLPNLSAHNLKQSIESEDRTPAYVSRDVYRHPFETLSFFGIKPDMTVVE' A
#
# COMPACT_ATOMS: atom_id res chain seq x y z
N MET A 1 -13.77 18.18 32.85
CA MET A 1 -13.41 18.68 31.50
C MET A 1 -12.25 17.89 30.89
N LYS A 2 -11.09 17.77 31.55
CA LYS A 2 -9.91 17.04 31.04
C LYS A 2 -10.18 15.59 30.60
N THR A 3 -11.04 14.85 31.29
CA THR A 3 -11.43 13.47 30.95
C THR A 3 -12.21 13.38 29.63
N ILE A 4 -13.10 14.35 29.38
CA ILE A 4 -13.85 14.46 28.12
C ILE A 4 -12.90 14.87 26.98
N THR A 5 -11.99 15.81 27.24
CA THR A 5 -10.98 16.22 26.26
C THR A 5 -10.04 15.07 25.89
N ASN A 6 -9.59 14.27 26.85
CA ASN A 6 -8.78 13.07 26.59
C ASN A 6 -9.56 12.03 25.77
N PHE A 7 -10.84 11.84 26.05
CA PHE A 7 -11.69 10.92 25.29
C PHE A 7 -11.84 11.37 23.82
N LEU A 8 -12.04 12.67 23.60
CA LEU A 8 -12.07 13.26 22.26
C LEU A 8 -10.72 13.09 21.52
N LEU A 9 -9.61 13.20 22.24
CA LEU A 9 -8.26 13.05 21.67
C LEU A 9 -7.99 11.59 21.25
N VAL A 10 -8.42 10.62 22.05
CA VAL A 10 -8.35 9.19 21.71
C VAL A 10 -9.23 8.88 20.50
N LEU A 11 -10.47 9.40 20.47
CA LEU A 11 -11.39 9.19 19.35
C LEU A 11 -10.85 9.78 18.04
N ALA A 12 -10.22 10.97 18.10
CA ALA A 12 -9.57 11.58 16.95
C ALA A 12 -8.35 10.76 16.47
N LEU A 13 -7.57 10.20 17.39
CA LEU A 13 -6.44 9.33 17.04
C LEU A 13 -6.89 8.03 16.35
N LEU A 14 -8.01 7.44 16.81
CA LEU A 14 -8.60 6.26 16.19
C LEU A 14 -9.04 6.48 14.74
N MET A 15 -9.44 7.70 14.37
CA MET A 15 -9.82 8.02 12.99
C MET A 15 -8.63 8.07 12.01
N LEU A 16 -7.39 8.10 12.50
CA LEU A 16 -6.17 8.10 11.67
C LEU A 16 -5.67 6.68 11.33
N LEU A 17 -6.20 5.65 11.98
CA LEU A 17 -5.80 4.24 11.82
C LEU A 17 -6.03 3.59 10.43
N PRO A 18 -7.02 3.97 9.60
CA PRO A 18 -7.29 3.22 8.36
C PRO A 18 -6.19 3.35 7.29
N ASN A 19 -5.23 4.27 7.46
CA ASN A 19 -4.09 4.42 6.54
C ASN A 19 -2.93 3.43 6.80
N LEU A 20 -3.04 2.54 7.79
CA LEU A 20 -1.96 1.58 8.11
C LEU A 20 -1.90 0.35 7.19
N SER A 21 -2.82 0.20 6.23
CA SER A 21 -2.76 -0.93 5.30
C SER A 21 -1.70 -0.69 4.22
N ALA A 22 -0.89 -1.71 3.96
CA ALA A 22 -0.08 -1.74 2.75
C ALA A 22 -0.97 -1.73 1.50
N HIS A 23 -0.44 -1.18 0.40
CA HIS A 23 -1.06 -1.25 -0.91
C HIS A 23 -1.15 -2.71 -1.37
N ASN A 24 -2.26 -3.08 -2.02
CA ASN A 24 -2.32 -4.36 -2.71
C ASN A 24 -1.40 -4.37 -3.95
N LEU A 25 -1.24 -5.52 -4.60
CA LEU A 25 -0.35 -5.67 -5.75
C LEU A 25 -0.64 -4.66 -6.87
N LYS A 26 -1.91 -4.45 -7.22
CA LYS A 26 -2.30 -3.50 -8.28
C LYS A 26 -1.97 -2.06 -7.88
N GLN A 27 -2.34 -1.66 -6.66
CA GLN A 27 -2.02 -0.35 -6.12
C GLN A 27 -0.51 -0.09 -6.04
N SER A 28 0.29 -1.14 -5.73
CA SER A 28 1.75 -1.03 -5.67
C SER A 28 2.35 -0.79 -7.06
N ILE A 29 1.80 -1.44 -8.09
CA ILE A 29 2.22 -1.24 -9.49
C ILE A 29 1.81 0.14 -10.01
N GLU A 30 0.66 0.65 -9.58
CA GLU A 30 0.12 1.95 -9.96
C GLU A 30 0.61 3.10 -9.05
N SER A 31 1.52 2.84 -8.11
CA SER A 31 2.03 3.85 -7.17
C SER A 31 2.75 5.00 -7.90
N GLU A 32 2.48 6.24 -7.43
CA GLU A 32 3.16 7.46 -7.87
C GLU A 32 4.64 7.49 -7.47
N ASP A 33 5.06 6.64 -6.52
CA ASP A 33 6.46 6.52 -6.10
C ASP A 33 7.36 5.90 -7.19
N ARG A 34 6.77 5.26 -8.21
CA ARG A 34 7.52 4.63 -9.31
C ARG A 34 8.08 5.69 -10.25
N THR A 35 9.33 5.49 -10.69
CA THR A 35 9.92 6.39 -11.68
C THR A 35 9.18 6.29 -13.02
N PRO A 36 8.92 7.42 -13.71
CA PRO A 36 8.22 7.40 -15.00
C PRO A 36 8.89 6.52 -16.07
N ALA A 37 10.22 6.42 -16.02
CA ALA A 37 11.00 5.56 -16.91
C ALA A 37 10.75 4.06 -16.70
N TYR A 38 10.34 3.64 -15.50
CA TYR A 38 9.98 2.24 -15.23
C TYR A 38 8.54 1.96 -15.59
N VAL A 39 7.63 2.92 -15.37
CA VAL A 39 6.21 2.81 -15.76
C VAL A 39 6.06 2.68 -17.28
N SER A 40 6.83 3.42 -18.08
CA SER A 40 6.76 3.36 -19.55
C SER A 40 7.06 1.97 -20.14
N ARG A 41 7.74 1.11 -19.38
CA ARG A 41 8.09 -0.26 -19.78
C ARG A 41 7.01 -1.27 -19.47
N ASP A 42 5.98 -0.90 -18.71
CA ASP A 42 4.93 -1.83 -18.29
C ASP A 42 4.15 -2.39 -19.48
N VAL A 43 4.01 -1.61 -20.56
CA VAL A 43 3.39 -2.06 -21.84
C VAL A 43 4.05 -3.32 -22.39
N TYR A 44 5.34 -3.53 -22.14
CA TYR A 44 6.08 -4.70 -22.61
C TYR A 44 6.27 -5.76 -21.52
N ARG A 45 6.11 -5.39 -20.24
CA ARG A 45 6.46 -6.22 -19.09
C ARG A 45 5.26 -6.82 -18.37
N HIS A 46 4.06 -6.25 -18.57
CA HIS A 46 2.81 -6.73 -17.98
C HIS A 46 3.00 -7.12 -16.50
N PRO A 47 3.45 -6.18 -15.64
CA PRO A 47 3.91 -6.51 -14.29
C PRO A 47 2.81 -7.15 -13.44
N PHE A 48 1.56 -6.71 -13.59
CA PHE A 48 0.44 -7.25 -12.81
C PHE A 48 0.16 -8.70 -13.20
N GLU A 49 0.08 -8.97 -14.50
CA GLU A 49 -0.17 -10.30 -15.05
C GLU A 49 0.99 -11.24 -14.73
N THR A 50 2.23 -10.78 -14.88
CA THR A 50 3.43 -11.56 -14.61
C THR A 50 3.53 -11.95 -13.13
N LEU A 51 3.39 -10.98 -12.22
CA LEU A 51 3.46 -11.26 -10.78
C LEU A 51 2.26 -12.09 -10.29
N SER A 52 1.08 -11.90 -10.88
CA SER A 52 -0.09 -12.74 -10.62
C SER A 52 0.12 -14.17 -11.09
N PHE A 53 0.74 -14.37 -12.27
CA PHE A 53 1.08 -15.68 -12.79
C PHE A 53 2.07 -16.43 -11.88
N PHE A 54 3.06 -15.73 -11.33
CA PHE A 54 3.98 -16.29 -10.34
C PHE A 54 3.33 -16.50 -8.96
N GLY A 55 2.09 -16.07 -8.76
CA GLY A 55 1.34 -16.28 -7.53
C GLY A 55 1.87 -15.45 -6.36
N ILE A 56 2.45 -14.27 -6.61
CA ILE A 56 2.93 -13.36 -5.56
C ILE A 56 1.75 -12.88 -4.70
N LYS A 57 1.90 -13.00 -3.38
CA LYS A 57 0.88 -12.59 -2.41
C LYS A 57 1.42 -11.48 -1.48
N PRO A 58 0.54 -10.61 -0.95
CA PRO A 58 0.95 -9.50 -0.09
C PRO A 58 1.72 -9.90 1.18
N ASP A 59 1.56 -11.12 1.67
CA ASP A 59 2.16 -11.66 2.88
C ASP A 59 3.51 -12.38 2.65
N MET A 60 3.99 -12.45 1.40
CA MET A 60 5.28 -13.03 1.08
C MET A 60 6.44 -12.13 1.52
N THR A 61 7.56 -12.74 1.92
CA THR A 61 8.77 -12.04 2.38
C THR A 61 9.89 -12.17 1.35
N VAL A 62 10.65 -11.08 1.15
CA VAL A 62 11.84 -11.06 0.29
C VAL A 62 13.03 -11.67 1.04
N VAL A 63 13.80 -12.53 0.39
CA VAL A 63 15.05 -13.12 0.91
C VAL A 63 16.19 -12.64 0.02
N GLU A 64 17.20 -11.99 0.61
CA GLU A 64 18.37 -11.41 -0.09
C GLU A 64 19.69 -12.02 0.40
#